data_AF-A0A3A4VWM4-F1
#
_entry.id   AF-A0A3A4VWM4-F1
#
_cell.length_a   1.000
_cell.length_b   1.000
_cell.length_c   1.000
_cell.angle_alpha   90.00
_cell.angle_beta   90.00
_cell.angle_gamma   90.00
#
_symmetry.space_group_name_H-M   'P 1'
#
loop_
_entity.id
_entity.type
_entity.pdbx_description
1 polymer ?
#
loop_
_entity_poly.entity_id
_entity_poly.type
_entity_poly.pdbx_seq_one_letter_code
_entity_poly.pdbx_strand_id
1 'polypeptide(L)'
;MKRNIPAFIIIGVISLAFTGTVNAGEEGPALSYLAQDPEREMAESVSVLIGWAQGELEEHQDEGLFKDRARDEQLIQDMIAFAKDLQAKGAAAKKAGDMRKARVYYHAAEAAAQYAARMPHMLEARLRKNKANG
;
A
#
# COMPACT_ATOMS: atom_id res chain seq x y z
N MET A 1 -7.20 8.48 -58.99
CA MET A 1 -6.14 8.09 -58.03
C MET A 1 -6.53 8.59 -56.64
N LYS A 2 -6.43 7.70 -55.64
CA LYS A 2 -6.50 7.91 -54.18
C LYS A 2 -7.76 8.61 -53.62
N ARG A 3 -8.71 7.77 -53.16
CA ARG A 3 -9.53 8.05 -51.97
C ARG A 3 -8.59 8.15 -50.76
N ASN A 4 -8.82 9.08 -49.85
CA ASN A 4 -8.45 8.93 -48.43
C ASN A 4 -9.37 9.79 -47.56
N ILE A 5 -9.84 9.14 -46.50
CA ILE A 5 -10.99 9.43 -45.63
C ILE A 5 -10.58 10.42 -44.54
N PRO A 6 -11.45 11.35 -44.09
CA PRO A 6 -11.22 12.12 -42.87
C PRO A 6 -11.31 11.18 -41.66
N ALA A 7 -10.19 10.93 -40.99
CA ALA A 7 -10.19 10.19 -39.74
C ALA A 7 -10.73 11.09 -38.61
N PHE A 8 -11.93 10.75 -38.16
CA PHE A 8 -12.48 10.96 -36.82
C PHE A 8 -11.41 10.66 -35.74
N ILE A 9 -11.41 11.35 -34.59
CA ILE A 9 -12.09 10.98 -33.32
C ILE A 9 -11.98 12.24 -32.42
N ILE A 10 -13.04 13.01 -32.15
CA ILE A 10 -14.07 12.83 -31.09
C ILE A 10 -13.52 12.44 -29.71
N ILE A 11 -13.43 13.45 -28.84
CA ILE A 11 -13.96 13.51 -27.45
C ILE A 11 -13.83 12.24 -26.58
N GLY A 12 -13.20 12.42 -25.41
CA GLY A 12 -13.39 11.55 -24.26
C GLY A 12 -12.35 11.86 -23.19
N VAL A 13 -12.42 13.03 -22.56
CA VAL A 13 -12.79 13.10 -21.13
C VAL A 13 -11.95 12.11 -20.30
N ILE A 14 -10.85 12.60 -19.72
CA ILE A 14 -10.22 11.95 -18.57
C ILE A 14 -11.19 12.12 -17.40
N SER A 15 -12.21 11.27 -17.37
CA SER A 15 -13.02 10.99 -16.18
C SER A 15 -12.71 9.56 -15.79
N LEU A 16 -11.59 9.35 -15.12
CA LEU A 16 -11.58 8.36 -14.06
C LEU A 16 -11.73 9.11 -12.75
N ALA A 17 -12.99 9.38 -12.44
CA ALA A 17 -13.42 9.65 -11.08
C ALA A 17 -13.17 8.38 -10.27
N PHE A 18 -11.98 8.25 -9.68
CA PHE A 18 -11.83 7.43 -8.48
C PHE A 18 -12.51 8.22 -7.35
N THR A 19 -13.84 8.13 -7.29
CA THR A 19 -14.60 8.43 -6.06
C THR A 19 -14.46 7.26 -5.09
N GLY A 20 -13.21 6.88 -4.80
CA GLY A 20 -12.90 6.35 -3.49
C GLY A 20 -12.52 7.58 -2.69
N THR A 21 -13.42 8.07 -1.86
CA THR A 21 -13.02 8.92 -0.73
C THR A 21 -11.92 8.15 -0.01
N VAL A 22 -10.66 8.53 -0.23
CA VAL A 22 -9.55 8.13 0.63
C VAL A 22 -9.87 8.77 1.96
N ASN A 23 -10.65 8.06 2.78
CA ASN A 23 -10.69 8.26 4.21
C ASN A 23 -9.30 7.86 4.68
N ALA A 24 -8.34 8.78 4.59
CA ALA A 24 -7.08 8.72 5.32
C ALA A 24 -7.37 8.95 6.82
N GLY A 25 -8.24 8.12 7.38
CA GLY A 25 -8.40 7.95 8.82
C GLY A 25 -7.66 6.71 9.28
N GLU A 26 -7.73 6.41 10.58
CA GLU A 26 -7.03 5.29 11.23
C GLU A 26 -7.27 3.90 10.57
N GLU A 27 -8.31 3.76 9.75
CA GLU A 27 -8.65 2.49 9.08
C GLU A 27 -7.75 2.17 7.87
N GLY A 28 -7.18 3.20 7.23
CA GLY A 28 -6.29 3.10 6.08
C GLY A 28 -6.95 2.83 4.71
N PRO A 29 -6.14 2.73 3.64
CA PRO A 29 -6.62 2.46 2.29
C PRO A 29 -7.31 1.10 2.15
N ALA A 30 -8.30 1.03 1.26
CA ALA A 30 -9.01 -0.21 0.94
C ALA A 30 -8.09 -1.27 0.30
N LEU A 31 -8.42 -2.54 0.57
CA LEU A 31 -7.70 -3.72 0.08
C LEU A 31 -8.10 -4.09 -1.36
N SER A 32 -7.13 -4.52 -2.16
CA SER A 32 -7.32 -4.87 -3.58
C SER A 32 -8.26 -6.06 -3.82
N TYR A 33 -8.38 -6.98 -2.87
CA TYR A 33 -9.28 -8.13 -3.02
C TYR A 33 -10.77 -7.74 -2.95
N LEU A 34 -11.07 -6.50 -2.49
CA LEU A 34 -12.42 -5.94 -2.52
C LEU A 34 -12.73 -5.24 -3.85
N ALA A 35 -11.73 -5.07 -4.72
CA ALA A 35 -11.90 -4.42 -6.02
C ALA A 35 -12.64 -5.32 -7.02
N GLN A 36 -13.26 -4.67 -8.01
CA GLN A 36 -13.98 -5.36 -9.10
C GLN A 36 -13.02 -6.10 -10.04
N ASP A 37 -11.78 -5.61 -10.17
CA ASP A 37 -10.66 -6.28 -10.85
C ASP A 37 -9.40 -6.23 -9.97
N PRO A 38 -9.27 -7.17 -9.00
CA PRO A 38 -8.13 -7.21 -8.10
C PRO A 38 -6.79 -7.32 -8.84
N GLU A 39 -6.77 -8.00 -9.99
CA GLU A 39 -5.54 -8.23 -10.76
C GLU A 39 -4.97 -6.95 -11.37
N ARG A 40 -5.84 -6.04 -11.76
CA ARG A 40 -5.46 -4.75 -12.30
C ARG A 40 -5.04 -3.78 -11.19
N GLU A 41 -5.76 -3.77 -10.08
CA GLU A 41 -5.64 -2.73 -9.04
C GLU A 41 -4.57 -3.03 -7.97
N MET A 42 -4.14 -4.29 -7.83
CA MET A 42 -3.16 -4.73 -6.81
C MET A 42 -1.84 -3.96 -6.81
N ALA A 43 -1.27 -3.63 -7.97
CA ALA A 43 0.01 -2.92 -8.01
C ALA A 43 -0.09 -1.48 -7.51
N GLU A 44 -1.25 -0.85 -7.75
CA GLU A 44 -1.56 0.50 -7.31
C GLU A 44 -1.88 0.50 -5.81
N SER A 45 -2.70 -0.46 -5.33
CA SER A 45 -3.04 -0.56 -3.90
C SER A 45 -1.80 -0.77 -3.02
N VAL A 46 -0.87 -1.64 -3.44
CA VAL A 46 0.37 -1.90 -2.70
C VAL A 46 1.21 -0.63 -2.56
N SER A 47 1.30 0.19 -3.62
CA SER A 47 2.05 1.46 -3.57
C SER A 47 1.45 2.43 -2.57
N VAL A 48 0.11 2.54 -2.57
CA VAL A 48 -0.63 3.42 -1.64
C VAL A 48 -0.43 2.95 -0.20
N LEU A 49 -0.50 1.64 0.06
CA LEU A 49 -0.33 1.07 1.39
C LEU A 49 1.09 1.20 1.93
N ILE A 50 2.11 1.06 1.06
CA ILE A 50 3.50 1.33 1.45
C ILE A 50 3.67 2.81 1.82
N GLY A 51 3.08 3.72 1.03
CA GLY A 51 3.09 5.15 1.34
C GLY A 51 2.42 5.46 2.68
N TRP A 52 1.26 4.84 2.95
CA TRP A 52 0.59 4.98 4.25
C TRP A 52 1.45 4.45 5.40
N ALA A 53 2.04 3.26 5.28
CA ALA A 53 2.91 2.71 6.33
C ALA A 53 4.14 3.59 6.62
N GLN A 54 4.67 4.28 5.61
CA GLN A 54 5.75 5.25 5.78
C GLN A 54 5.26 6.49 6.53
N GLY A 55 4.08 7.01 6.20
CA GLY A 55 3.46 8.12 6.91
C GLY A 55 3.20 7.81 8.38
N GLU A 56 2.65 6.64 8.69
CA GLU A 56 2.41 6.17 10.06
C GLU A 56 3.71 6.09 10.87
N LEU A 57 4.79 5.58 10.26
CA LEU A 57 6.10 5.54 10.90
C LEU A 57 6.62 6.96 11.19
N GLU A 58 6.56 7.87 10.22
CA GLU A 58 7.03 9.25 10.34
C GLU A 58 6.25 10.03 11.41
N GLU A 59 4.92 9.92 11.39
CA GLU A 59 4.05 10.54 12.40
C GLU A 59 4.44 10.11 13.82
N HIS A 60 4.56 8.81 14.07
CA HIS A 60 4.89 8.32 15.41
C HIS A 60 6.37 8.52 15.80
N GLN A 61 7.26 8.68 14.83
CA GLN A 61 8.64 9.15 15.08
C GLN A 61 8.62 10.58 15.63
N ASP A 62 7.83 11.47 15.02
CA ASP A 62 7.69 12.87 15.45
C ASP A 62 7.01 13.00 16.82
N GLU A 63 6.07 12.12 17.15
CA GLU A 63 5.47 12.02 18.48
C GLU A 63 6.41 11.45 19.56
N GLY A 64 7.57 10.93 19.15
CA GLY A 64 8.57 10.37 20.05
C GLY A 64 8.24 8.97 20.58
N LEU A 65 7.34 8.22 19.93
CA LEU A 65 6.98 6.85 20.31
C LEU A 65 8.23 5.95 20.47
N PHE A 66 9.23 6.19 19.62
CA PHE A 66 10.43 5.35 19.49
C PHE A 66 11.64 5.79 20.31
N LYS A 67 11.56 6.85 21.12
CA LYS A 67 12.70 7.46 21.84
C LYS A 67 13.61 6.48 22.60
N ASP A 68 13.04 5.39 23.11
CA ASP A 68 13.78 4.31 23.80
C ASP A 68 13.42 2.92 23.24
N ARG A 69 12.97 2.86 21.97
CA ARG A 69 12.39 1.68 21.32
C ARG A 69 12.90 1.49 19.89
N ALA A 70 14.18 1.75 19.67
CA ALA A 70 14.83 1.60 18.36
C ALA A 70 14.60 0.22 17.71
N ARG A 71 14.42 -0.85 18.51
CA ARG A 71 14.09 -2.19 17.97
C ARG A 71 12.69 -2.27 17.37
N ASP A 72 11.70 -1.65 18.00
CA ASP A 72 10.33 -1.63 17.46
C ASP A 72 10.29 -0.78 16.18
N GLU A 73 11.00 0.36 16.17
CA GLU A 73 11.16 1.21 14.99
C GLU A 73 11.81 0.47 13.82
N GLN A 74 12.95 -0.20 14.06
CA GLN A 74 13.64 -0.98 13.04
C GLN A 74 12.76 -2.09 12.47
N LEU A 75 11.97 -2.78 13.31
CA LEU A 75 11.07 -3.82 12.85
C LEU A 75 10.02 -3.28 11.88
N ILE A 76 9.49 -2.08 12.13
CA ILE A 76 8.53 -1.42 11.23
C ILE A 76 9.20 -1.07 9.90
N GLN A 77 10.41 -0.49 9.95
CA GLN A 77 11.21 -0.18 8.75
C GLN A 77 11.50 -1.44 7.92
N ASP A 78 11.88 -2.54 8.58
CA ASP A 78 12.15 -3.82 7.94
C ASP A 78 10.89 -4.38 7.25
N MET A 79 9.71 -4.24 7.88
CA MET A 79 8.44 -4.66 7.27
C MET A 79 8.05 -3.81 6.05
N ILE A 80 8.29 -2.49 6.10
CA ILE A 80 8.10 -1.61 4.93
C ILE A 80 9.05 -2.02 3.80
N ALA A 81 10.32 -2.30 4.13
CA ALA A 81 11.30 -2.76 3.14
C ALA A 81 10.90 -4.12 2.53
N PHE A 82 10.40 -5.03 3.35
CA PHE A 82 9.90 -6.33 2.89
C PHE A 82 8.69 -6.18 1.95
N ALA A 83 7.75 -5.28 2.25
CA ALA A 83 6.63 -4.99 1.35
C ALA A 83 7.11 -4.45 -0.01
N LYS A 84 8.12 -3.56 -0.02
CA LYS A 84 8.74 -3.05 -1.26
C LYS A 84 9.42 -4.15 -2.08
N ASP A 85 10.16 -5.06 -1.43
CA ASP A 85 10.79 -6.20 -2.11
C ASP A 85 9.74 -7.13 -2.74
N LEU A 86 8.66 -7.44 -2.02
CA LEU A 86 7.54 -8.21 -2.54
C LEU A 86 6.87 -7.51 -3.73
N GLN A 87 6.65 -6.20 -3.66
CA GLN A 87 6.12 -5.42 -4.78
C GLN A 87 7.02 -5.53 -6.02
N ALA A 88 8.34 -5.39 -5.85
CA ALA A 88 9.30 -5.51 -6.95
C ALA A 88 9.29 -6.93 -7.56
N LYS A 89 9.19 -7.98 -6.73
CA LYS A 89 9.03 -9.36 -7.19
C LYS A 89 7.71 -9.57 -7.96
N GLY A 90 6.63 -8.96 -7.50
CA GLY A 90 5.33 -8.95 -8.20
C GLY A 90 5.43 -8.31 -9.58
N ALA A 91 6.10 -7.15 -9.67
CA ALA A 91 6.33 -6.45 -10.93
C ALA A 91 7.20 -7.27 -11.89
N ALA A 92 8.26 -7.91 -11.39
CA ALA A 92 9.12 -8.78 -12.18
C ALA A 92 8.36 -10.00 -12.73
N ALA A 93 7.55 -10.67 -11.91
CA ALA A 93 6.73 -11.80 -12.33
C ALA A 93 5.68 -11.38 -13.38
N LYS A 94 5.02 -10.22 -13.20
CA LYS A 94 4.09 -9.65 -14.17
C LYS A 94 4.78 -9.38 -15.51
N LYS A 95 5.97 -8.77 -15.50
CA LYS A 95 6.79 -8.52 -16.71
C LYS A 95 7.19 -9.82 -17.42
N ALA A 96 7.39 -10.91 -16.68
CA ALA A 96 7.67 -12.23 -17.23
C ALA A 96 6.42 -12.98 -17.73
N GLY A 97 5.22 -12.42 -17.58
CA GLY A 97 3.96 -13.06 -17.96
C GLY A 97 3.43 -14.08 -16.95
N ASP A 98 4.10 -14.26 -15.80
CA ASP A 98 3.66 -15.17 -14.74
C ASP A 98 2.68 -14.44 -13.80
N MET A 99 1.43 -14.30 -14.26
CA MET A 99 0.39 -13.58 -13.54
C MET A 99 0.01 -14.24 -12.21
N ARG A 100 0.09 -15.57 -12.12
CA ARG A 100 -0.18 -16.29 -10.87
C ARG A 100 0.85 -15.91 -9.80
N LYS A 101 2.13 -15.93 -10.15
CA LYS A 101 3.21 -15.57 -9.24
C LYS A 101 3.18 -14.07 -8.89
N ALA A 102 2.86 -13.21 -9.86
CA ALA A 102 2.68 -11.78 -9.63
C ALA A 102 1.61 -11.52 -8.55
N ARG A 103 0.44 -12.18 -8.68
CA ARG A 103 -0.66 -12.05 -7.71
C ARG A 103 -0.24 -12.49 -6.30
N VAL A 104 0.47 -13.61 -6.16
CA VAL A 104 0.97 -14.04 -4.84
C VAL A 104 1.85 -12.98 -4.19
N TYR A 105 2.79 -12.41 -4.96
CA TYR A 105 3.66 -11.37 -4.44
C TYR A 105 2.93 -10.08 -4.08
N TYR A 106 1.97 -9.63 -4.88
CA TYR A 106 1.22 -8.41 -4.57
C TYR A 106 0.35 -8.57 -3.32
N HIS A 107 -0.34 -9.70 -3.14
CA HIS A 107 -1.09 -9.94 -1.89
C HIS A 107 -0.18 -10.00 -0.66
N ALA A 108 0.99 -10.63 -0.79
CA ALA A 108 1.96 -10.65 0.30
C ALA A 108 2.47 -9.22 0.62
N ALA A 109 2.72 -8.40 -0.40
CA ALA A 109 3.15 -7.02 -0.24
C ALA A 109 2.07 -6.17 0.45
N GLU A 110 0.82 -6.33 0.03
CA GLU A 110 -0.34 -5.67 0.62
C GLU A 110 -0.48 -6.01 2.11
N ALA A 111 -0.41 -7.30 2.46
CA ALA A 111 -0.47 -7.74 3.85
C ALA A 111 0.70 -7.19 4.69
N ALA A 112 1.92 -7.22 4.14
CA ALA A 112 3.10 -6.70 4.82
C ALA A 112 3.01 -5.19 5.07
N ALA A 113 2.61 -4.41 4.07
CA ALA A 113 2.44 -2.96 4.19
C ALA A 113 1.34 -2.60 5.18
N GLN A 114 0.22 -3.31 5.15
CA GLN A 114 -0.86 -3.12 6.12
C GLN A 114 -0.48 -3.44 7.55
N TYR A 115 0.31 -4.50 7.74
CA TYR A 115 0.82 -4.83 9.06
C TYR A 115 1.76 -3.74 9.56
N ALA A 116 2.71 -3.31 8.71
CA ALA A 116 3.65 -2.24 9.03
C ALA A 116 2.95 -0.94 9.45
N ALA A 117 1.92 -0.51 8.70
CA ALA A 117 1.16 0.70 9.02
C ALA A 117 0.50 0.65 10.41
N ARG A 118 0.08 -0.54 10.88
CA ARG A 118 -0.63 -0.69 12.17
C ARG A 118 0.30 -0.95 13.36
N MET A 119 1.57 -1.23 13.10
CA MET A 119 2.55 -1.54 14.16
C MET A 119 2.79 -0.41 15.16
N PRO A 120 2.87 0.87 14.78
CA PRO A 120 2.95 1.97 15.73
C PRO A 120 1.80 1.95 16.74
N HIS A 121 0.54 1.87 16.29
CA HIS A 121 -0.62 1.82 17.18
C HIS A 121 -0.66 0.57 18.07
N MET A 122 -0.23 -0.59 17.56
CA MET A 122 -0.11 -1.80 18.39
C MET A 122 0.91 -1.60 19.51
N LEU A 123 2.02 -0.91 19.22
CA LEU A 123 3.01 -0.53 20.23
C LEU A 123 2.41 0.44 21.25
N GLU A 124 1.71 1.49 20.80
CA GLU A 124 1.02 2.42 21.70
C GLU A 124 0.05 1.70 22.65
N ALA A 125 -0.80 0.82 22.12
CA ALA A 125 -1.76 0.05 22.90
C ALA A 125 -1.07 -0.80 23.97
N ARG A 126 0.05 -1.45 23.61
CA ARG A 126 0.87 -2.23 24.56
C ARG A 126 1.43 -1.34 25.68
N LEU A 127 1.91 -0.14 25.36
CA LEU A 127 2.45 0.80 26.33
C LEU A 127 1.38 1.37 27.27
N ARG A 128 0.22 1.76 26.73
CA ARG A 128 -0.94 2.23 27.52
C ARG A 128 -1.39 1.15 28.51
N LYS A 129 -1.47 -0.10 28.06
CA LYS A 129 -1.81 -1.26 28.91
C LYS A 129 -0.78 -1.49 30.02
N ASN A 130 0.51 -1.42 29.72
CA ASN A 130 1.56 -1.60 30.72
C ASN A 130 1.52 -0.51 31.80
N LYS A 131 1.24 0.75 31.41
CA LYS A 131 1.07 1.86 32.35
C LYS A 131 -0.15 1.70 33.26
N ALA A 132 -1.23 1.09 32.78
CA ALA A 132 -2.43 0.85 33.58
C ALA A 132 -2.26 -0.26 34.63
N ASN A 133 -1.26 -1.13 34.46
CA ASN A 133 -1.05 -2.32 35.30
C ASN A 133 0.15 -2.21 36.27
N GLY A 134 0.90 -1.11 36.23
CA GLY A 134 2.07 -0.86 37.09
C GLY A 134 1.80 0.26 38.07
#